data_AF-A0A1G1ETD1-F1
#
_entry.id   AF-A0A1G1ETD1-F1
#
_cell.length_a   1.000
_cell.length_b   1.000
_cell.length_c   1.000
_cell.angle_alpha   90.00
_cell.angle_beta   90.00
_cell.angle_gamma   90.00
#
_symmetry.space_group_name_H-M   'P 1'
#
loop_
_entity.id
_entity.type
_entity.pdbx_description
1 polymer ?
#
loop_
_entity_poly.entity_id
_entity_poly.type
_entity_poly.pdbx_seq_one_letter_code
_entity_poly.pdbx_strand_id
1 'polypeptide(L)'
;MKRLLVCLSVAFGLLMIQTPQGIAAERPAPKEKAGKRMEKKGEMREHRGDMMEKKGEQRGKRGEMLEQKGEMLQERSEKMREAGHEKAAEKMERTGEKMERRGEMMQKQGDMMENKGERMQKQGDRMQKKGDRMQRK
;
A
#
# COMPACT_ATOMS: atom_id res chain seq x y z
N MET A 1 61.30 -48.15 -12.13
CA MET A 1 61.25 -46.73 -12.51
C MET A 1 60.01 -46.35 -13.33
N LYS A 2 59.72 -47.00 -14.48
CA LYS A 2 58.61 -46.60 -15.37
C LYS A 2 57.19 -46.84 -14.80
N ARG A 3 56.99 -47.88 -13.99
CA ARG A 3 55.67 -48.18 -13.36
C ARG A 3 55.29 -47.21 -12.23
N LEU A 4 56.28 -46.68 -11.49
CA LEU A 4 56.05 -45.68 -10.44
C LEU A 4 55.62 -44.33 -11.03
N LEU A 5 56.20 -43.94 -12.16
CA LEU A 5 55.85 -42.71 -12.89
C LEU A 5 54.41 -42.74 -13.42
N VAL A 6 53.94 -43.90 -13.88
CA VAL A 6 52.56 -44.07 -14.36
C VAL A 6 51.53 -44.04 -13.21
N CYS A 7 51.86 -44.63 -12.05
CA CYS A 7 50.99 -44.55 -10.87
C CYS A 7 50.91 -43.12 -10.30
N LEU A 8 52.01 -42.38 -10.30
CA LEU A 8 52.03 -40.96 -9.90
C LEU A 8 51.20 -40.09 -10.86
N SER A 9 51.24 -40.35 -12.18
CA SER A 9 50.41 -39.60 -13.14
C SER A 9 48.92 -39.88 -13.01
N VAL A 10 48.52 -41.11 -12.66
CA VAL A 10 47.10 -41.45 -12.45
C VAL A 10 46.58 -40.89 -11.13
N ALA A 11 47.41 -40.89 -10.07
CA ALA A 11 47.06 -40.26 -8.80
C ALA A 11 46.93 -38.73 -8.89
N PHE A 12 47.78 -38.08 -9.68
CA PHE A 12 47.69 -36.64 -9.93
C PHE A 12 46.48 -36.28 -10.82
N GLY A 13 46.12 -37.16 -11.77
CA GLY A 13 44.92 -37.01 -12.60
C GLY A 13 43.61 -37.15 -11.83
N LEU A 14 43.57 -38.00 -10.80
CA LEU A 14 42.40 -38.18 -9.92
C LEU A 14 42.26 -37.07 -8.86
N LEU A 15 43.36 -36.42 -8.46
CA LEU A 15 43.33 -35.31 -7.49
C LEU A 15 42.81 -33.99 -8.09
N MET A 16 42.83 -33.84 -9.41
CA MET A 16 42.35 -32.64 -10.11
C MET A 16 40.85 -32.65 -10.44
N ILE A 17 40.12 -33.73 -10.10
CA ILE A 17 38.67 -33.86 -10.38
C ILE A 17 37.82 -33.33 -9.21
N GLN A 18 38.43 -33.01 -8.07
CA GLN A 18 37.73 -32.47 -6.91
C GLN A 18 38.07 -31.00 -6.67
N THR A 19 37.87 -30.15 -7.67
CA THR A 19 37.50 -28.77 -7.33
C THR A 19 36.11 -28.82 -6.71
N PRO A 20 35.88 -28.34 -5.48
CA PRO A 20 34.52 -28.16 -4.99
C PRO A 20 33.88 -27.23 -5.99
N GLN A 21 32.92 -27.76 -6.75
CA GLN A 21 32.07 -26.97 -7.61
C GLN A 21 31.55 -25.87 -6.72
N GLY A 22 32.10 -24.67 -6.91
CA GLY A 22 31.60 -23.48 -6.27
C GLY A 22 30.11 -23.53 -6.51
N ILE A 23 29.35 -23.32 -5.44
CA ILE A 23 27.93 -23.07 -5.49
C ILE A 23 27.80 -21.89 -6.44
N ALA A 24 27.69 -22.17 -7.74
CA ALA A 24 27.29 -21.25 -8.75
C ALA A 24 25.82 -21.07 -8.43
N ALA A 25 25.55 -20.24 -7.41
CA ALA A 25 24.26 -19.61 -7.25
C ALA A 25 24.01 -18.97 -8.61
N GLU A 26 23.24 -19.68 -9.44
CA GLU A 26 22.88 -19.24 -10.78
C GLU A 26 22.42 -17.81 -10.64
N ARG A 27 23.25 -16.87 -11.12
CA ARG A 27 22.90 -15.46 -11.01
C ARG A 27 21.60 -15.34 -11.80
N PRO A 28 20.49 -14.94 -11.17
CA PRO A 28 19.19 -15.04 -11.80
C PRO A 28 19.25 -14.29 -13.12
N ALA A 29 18.74 -14.90 -14.19
CA ALA A 29 18.83 -14.34 -15.52
C ALA A 29 18.30 -12.89 -15.50
N PRO A 30 18.80 -11.97 -16.34
CA PRO A 30 18.38 -10.57 -16.30
C PRO A 30 16.85 -10.36 -16.30
N LYS A 31 16.10 -11.27 -16.96
CA LYS A 31 14.63 -11.32 -16.96
C LYS A 31 14.02 -11.73 -15.61
N GLU A 32 14.61 -12.68 -14.92
CA GLU A 32 14.17 -13.13 -13.59
C GLU A 32 14.37 -12.02 -12.56
N LYS A 33 15.52 -11.33 -12.60
CA LYS A 33 15.77 -10.12 -11.79
C LYS A 33 14.77 -9.00 -12.10
N ALA A 34 14.44 -8.79 -13.36
CA ALA A 34 13.45 -7.81 -13.78
C ALA A 34 12.03 -8.18 -13.33
N GLY A 35 11.67 -9.47 -13.38
CA GLY A 35 10.41 -10.03 -12.88
C GLY A 35 10.25 -9.80 -11.38
N LYS A 36 11.21 -10.24 -10.57
CA LYS A 36 11.23 -10.04 -9.11
C LYS A 36 11.15 -8.57 -8.72
N ARG A 37 11.84 -7.68 -9.47
CA ARG A 37 11.76 -6.23 -9.23
C ARG A 37 10.36 -5.68 -9.56
N MET A 38 9.67 -6.26 -10.53
CA MET A 38 8.32 -5.86 -10.92
C MET A 38 7.27 -6.34 -9.92
N GLU A 39 7.38 -7.57 -9.41
CA GLU A 39 6.56 -8.08 -8.31
C GLU A 39 6.70 -7.23 -7.06
N LYS A 40 7.93 -6.97 -6.62
CA LYS A 40 8.18 -6.10 -5.46
C LYS A 40 7.59 -4.70 -5.63
N LYS A 41 7.58 -4.18 -6.87
CA LYS A 41 6.93 -2.89 -7.18
C LYS A 41 5.39 -3.00 -7.17
N GLY A 42 4.87 -4.16 -7.53
CA GLY A 42 3.46 -4.55 -7.38
C GLY A 42 3.02 -4.52 -5.92
N GLU A 43 3.67 -5.31 -5.08
CA GLU A 43 3.42 -5.40 -3.63
C GLU A 43 3.50 -4.02 -2.96
N MET A 44 4.55 -3.24 -3.24
CA MET A 44 4.69 -1.89 -2.68
C MET A 44 3.53 -0.98 -3.07
N ARG A 45 2.95 -1.21 -4.26
CA ARG A 45 1.83 -0.43 -4.75
C ARG A 45 0.50 -0.85 -4.14
N GLU A 46 0.27 -2.15 -3.96
CA GLU A 46 -0.86 -2.67 -3.18
C GLU A 46 -0.84 -2.11 -1.77
N HIS A 47 0.29 -2.23 -1.06
CA HIS A 47 0.44 -1.68 0.28
C HIS A 47 0.16 -0.17 0.34
N ARG A 48 0.59 0.58 -0.69
CA ARG A 48 0.26 2.01 -0.79
C ARG A 48 -1.23 2.24 -1.04
N GLY A 49 -1.88 1.34 -1.77
CA GLY A 49 -3.33 1.31 -1.95
C GLY A 49 -4.06 1.12 -0.63
N ASP A 50 -3.71 0.09 0.15
CA ASP A 50 -4.31 -0.18 1.47
C ASP A 50 -4.15 1.01 2.42
N MET A 51 -2.97 1.64 2.43
CA MET A 51 -2.72 2.83 3.24
C MET A 51 -3.57 4.04 2.82
N MET A 52 -3.90 4.14 1.53
CA MET A 52 -4.80 5.18 1.02
C MET A 52 -6.26 4.90 1.39
N GLU A 53 -6.67 3.64 1.31
CA GLU A 53 -7.99 3.16 1.71
C GLU A 53 -8.26 3.46 3.20
N LYS A 54 -7.36 3.02 4.09
CA LYS A 54 -7.44 3.31 5.53
C LYS A 54 -7.49 4.82 5.84
N LYS A 55 -6.74 5.63 5.08
CA LYS A 55 -6.79 7.10 5.23
C LYS A 55 -8.12 7.67 4.73
N GLY A 56 -8.69 7.09 3.69
CA GLY A 56 -10.02 7.38 3.18
C GLY A 56 -11.07 7.16 4.26
N GLU A 57 -11.13 5.95 4.81
CA GLU A 57 -12.05 5.58 5.90
C GLU A 57 -11.92 6.50 7.12
N GLN A 58 -10.70 6.73 7.61
CA GLN A 58 -10.47 7.61 8.76
C GLN A 58 -10.98 9.03 8.50
N ARG A 59 -10.87 9.50 7.25
CA ARG A 59 -11.37 10.81 6.87
C ARG A 59 -12.88 10.83 6.75
N GLY A 60 -13.49 9.75 6.24
CA GLY A 60 -14.94 9.53 6.25
C GLY A 60 -15.52 9.64 7.66
N LYS A 61 -14.98 8.86 8.60
CA LYS A 61 -15.36 8.90 10.03
C LYS A 61 -15.22 10.29 10.64
N ARG A 62 -14.16 11.03 10.27
CA ARG A 62 -13.98 12.41 10.73
C ARG A 62 -15.03 13.35 10.14
N GLY A 63 -15.47 13.09 8.91
CA GLY A 63 -16.57 13.81 8.28
C GLY A 63 -17.89 13.58 9.01
N GLU A 64 -18.26 12.33 9.29
CA GLU A 64 -19.45 11.95 10.07
C GLU A 64 -19.47 12.63 11.46
N MET A 65 -18.32 12.62 12.16
CA MET A 65 -18.23 13.32 13.45
C MET A 65 -18.43 14.84 13.37
N LEU A 66 -18.09 15.47 12.24
CA LEU A 66 -18.34 16.90 12.03
C LEU A 66 -19.80 17.18 11.72
N GLU A 67 -20.45 16.29 10.97
CA GLU A 67 -21.87 16.34 10.67
C GLU A 67 -22.70 16.24 11.96
N GLN A 68 -22.45 15.22 12.79
CA GLN A 68 -23.08 15.07 14.10
C GLN A 68 -22.86 16.29 15.02
N LYS A 69 -21.67 16.89 14.96
CA LYS A 69 -21.40 18.13 15.71
C LYS A 69 -22.18 19.33 15.16
N GLY A 70 -22.44 19.35 13.86
CA GLY A 70 -23.30 20.35 13.24
C GLY A 70 -24.72 20.22 13.76
N GLU A 71 -25.30 19.02 13.70
CA GLU A 71 -26.65 18.71 14.19
C GLU A 71 -26.82 19.07 15.67
N MET A 72 -25.86 18.70 16.53
CA MET A 72 -25.89 19.07 17.95
C MET A 72 -25.88 20.59 18.17
N LEU A 73 -25.19 21.36 17.31
CA LEU A 73 -25.21 22.82 17.40
C LEU A 73 -26.54 23.38 16.93
N GLN A 74 -27.19 22.78 15.94
CA GLN A 74 -28.53 23.16 15.52
C GLN A 74 -29.54 22.93 16.65
N GLU A 75 -29.56 21.75 17.27
CA GLU A 75 -30.44 21.46 18.41
C GLU A 75 -30.20 22.43 19.59
N ARG A 76 -28.93 22.74 19.87
CA ARG A 76 -28.59 23.71 20.92
C ARG A 76 -29.01 25.13 20.54
N SER A 77 -28.98 25.48 19.26
CA SER A 77 -29.44 26.78 18.77
C SER A 77 -30.95 26.94 18.96
N GLU A 78 -31.74 25.89 18.73
CA GLU A 78 -33.19 25.90 18.94
C GLU A 78 -33.52 26.15 20.42
N LYS A 79 -32.90 25.40 21.34
CA LYS A 79 -33.05 25.61 22.79
C LYS A 79 -32.66 27.02 23.22
N MET A 80 -31.64 27.60 22.59
CA MET A 80 -31.20 28.96 22.87
C MET A 80 -32.20 30.00 22.37
N ARG A 81 -32.89 29.71 21.25
CA ARG A 81 -33.96 30.54 20.72
C ARG A 81 -35.19 30.52 21.63
N GLU A 82 -35.56 29.34 22.14
CA GLU A 82 -36.63 29.19 23.14
C GLU A 82 -36.33 29.97 24.43
N ALA A 83 -35.05 30.03 24.83
CA ALA A 83 -34.60 30.83 25.97
C ALA A 83 -34.54 32.36 25.69
N GLY A 84 -34.93 32.82 24.49
CA GLY A 84 -34.95 34.24 24.12
C GLY A 84 -33.62 34.81 23.63
N HIS A 85 -32.61 33.98 23.37
CA HIS A 85 -31.28 34.41 22.94
C HIS A 85 -31.09 34.30 21.42
N GLU A 86 -31.91 35.02 20.65
CA GLU A 86 -32.06 34.83 19.20
C GLU A 86 -30.76 35.06 18.39
N LYS A 87 -29.99 36.11 18.67
CA LYS A 87 -28.71 36.38 17.98
C LYS A 87 -27.66 35.29 18.24
N ALA A 88 -27.66 34.73 19.45
CA ALA A 88 -26.71 33.70 19.83
C ALA A 88 -27.10 32.34 19.21
N ALA A 89 -28.41 32.05 19.14
CA ALA A 89 -28.96 30.92 18.40
C ALA A 89 -28.57 30.96 16.92
N GLU A 90 -28.83 32.07 16.22
CA GLU A 90 -28.51 32.21 14.79
C GLU A 90 -27.01 32.02 14.50
N LYS A 91 -26.14 32.54 15.38
CA LYS A 91 -24.69 32.32 15.27
C LYS A 91 -24.33 30.84 15.42
N MET A 92 -25.01 30.14 16.31
CA MET A 92 -24.78 28.73 16.57
C MET A 92 -25.26 27.85 15.42
N GLU A 93 -26.45 28.12 14.90
CA GLU A 93 -27.03 27.47 13.71
C GLU A 93 -26.09 27.59 12.50
N ARG A 94 -25.65 28.82 12.16
CA ARG A 94 -24.67 29.05 11.09
C ARG A 94 -23.35 28.33 11.31
N THR A 95 -22.98 28.07 12.56
CA THR A 95 -21.77 27.30 12.89
C THR A 95 -22.02 25.80 12.69
N GLY A 96 -23.22 25.33 13.04
CA GLY A 96 -23.70 23.97 12.80
C GLY A 96 -23.67 23.61 11.32
N GLU A 97 -24.34 24.41 10.47
CA GLU A 97 -24.36 24.23 9.01
C GLU A 97 -22.95 24.18 8.40
N LYS A 98 -22.02 25.02 8.89
CA LYS A 98 -20.63 25.00 8.43
C LYS A 98 -19.91 23.71 8.80
N MET A 99 -20.24 23.13 9.96
CA MET A 99 -19.67 21.85 10.39
C MET A 99 -20.21 20.70 9.55
N GLU A 100 -21.52 20.65 9.29
CA GLU A 100 -22.15 19.69 8.37
C GLU A 100 -21.53 19.73 6.98
N ARG A 101 -21.49 20.91 6.34
CA ARG A 101 -20.86 21.06 5.02
C ARG A 101 -19.41 20.62 5.01
N ARG A 102 -18.67 20.87 6.10
CA ARG A 102 -17.29 20.40 6.23
C ARG A 102 -17.21 18.89 6.42
N GLY A 103 -18.17 18.31 7.14
CA GLY A 103 -18.36 16.87 7.31
C GLY A 103 -18.53 16.17 5.97
N GLU A 104 -19.51 16.61 5.17
CA GLU A 104 -19.77 16.09 3.83
C GLU A 104 -18.55 16.18 2.91
N MET A 105 -17.84 17.32 2.93
CA MET A 105 -16.62 17.48 2.13
C MET A 105 -15.52 16.50 2.56
N MET A 106 -15.41 16.20 3.85
CA MET A 106 -14.45 15.22 4.35
C MET A 106 -14.83 13.80 3.95
N GLN A 107 -16.11 13.42 4.03
CA GLN A 107 -16.61 12.13 3.54
C GLN A 107 -16.28 11.94 2.05
N LYS A 108 -16.69 12.90 1.19
CA LYS A 108 -16.37 12.87 -0.25
C LYS A 108 -14.88 12.71 -0.53
N GLN A 109 -14.03 13.38 0.26
CA GLN A 109 -12.58 13.24 0.13
C GLN A 109 -12.03 11.91 0.68
N GLY A 110 -12.71 11.31 1.65
CA GLY A 110 -12.47 9.95 2.11
C GLY A 110 -12.71 8.96 0.97
N ASP A 111 -13.91 9.00 0.37
CA ASP A 111 -14.31 8.13 -0.74
C ASP A 111 -13.36 8.24 -1.93
N MET A 112 -12.93 9.46 -2.27
CA MET A 112 -11.93 9.67 -3.33
C MET A 112 -10.58 9.01 -3.02
N MET A 113 -10.17 8.99 -1.74
CA MET A 113 -8.94 8.33 -1.32
C MET A 113 -9.07 6.81 -1.35
N GLU A 114 -10.22 6.28 -0.93
CA GLU A 114 -10.55 4.86 -0.98
C GLU A 114 -10.51 4.34 -2.42
N ASN A 115 -11.25 5.00 -3.31
CA ASN A 115 -11.24 4.72 -4.75
C ASN A 115 -9.84 4.79 -5.37
N LYS A 116 -9.00 5.72 -4.90
CA LYS A 116 -7.61 5.83 -5.35
C LYS A 116 -6.76 4.68 -4.81
N GLY A 117 -7.02 4.23 -3.58
CA GLY A 117 -6.43 3.05 -2.96
C GLY A 117 -6.68 1.80 -3.79
N GLU A 118 -7.96 1.52 -4.11
CA GLU A 118 -8.34 0.37 -4.94
C GLU A 118 -7.66 0.37 -6.32
N ARG A 119 -7.60 1.53 -6.97
CA ARG A 119 -6.92 1.67 -8.28
C ARG A 119 -5.44 1.35 -8.16
N MET A 120 -4.81 1.68 -7.04
CA MET A 120 -3.41 1.33 -6.80
C MET A 120 -3.23 -0.18 -6.58
N GLN A 121 -4.08 -0.82 -5.78
CA GLN A 121 -4.10 -2.28 -5.61
C GLN A 121 -4.25 -3.00 -6.95
N LYS A 122 -5.28 -2.66 -7.74
CA LYS A 122 -5.50 -3.22 -9.08
C LYS A 122 -4.29 -3.05 -10.00
N GLN A 123 -3.53 -1.96 -9.87
CA GLN A 123 -2.32 -1.76 -10.64
C GLN A 123 -1.10 -2.50 -10.07
N GLY A 124 -1.04 -2.71 -8.76
CA GLY A 124 -0.10 -3.61 -8.10
C GLY A 124 -0.24 -5.03 -8.64
N ASP A 125 -1.46 -5.58 -8.60
CA ASP A 125 -1.78 -6.93 -9.10
C ASP A 125 -1.34 -7.13 -10.55
N ARG A 126 -1.59 -6.12 -11.40
CA ARG A 126 -1.17 -6.15 -12.81
C ARG A 126 0.34 -6.18 -12.97
N MET A 127 1.07 -5.49 -12.10
CA MET A 127 2.54 -5.52 -12.09
C MET A 127 3.05 -6.86 -11.60
N GLN A 128 2.47 -7.44 -10.54
CA GLN A 128 2.81 -8.79 -10.08
C GLN A 128 2.64 -9.83 -11.19
N LYS A 129 1.44 -9.89 -11.80
CA LYS A 129 1.15 -10.79 -12.93
C LYS A 129 2.10 -10.63 -14.11
N LYS A 130 2.58 -9.40 -14.36
CA LYS A 130 3.56 -9.12 -15.42
C LYS A 130 4.97 -9.56 -15.01
N GLY A 131 5.34 -9.41 -13.74
CA GLY A 131 6.55 -9.98 -13.15
C GLY A 131 6.59 -11.49 -13.33
N ASP A 132 5.53 -12.18 -12.88
CA ASP A 132 5.40 -13.64 -12.96
C ASP A 132 5.58 -14.13 -14.40
N ARG A 133 4.92 -13.46 -15.35
CA ARG A 133 4.99 -13.81 -16.77
C ARG A 133 6.40 -13.62 -17.35
N MET A 134 7.19 -12.66 -16.86
CA MET A 134 8.58 -12.47 -17.30
C MET A 134 9.53 -13.51 -16.70
N GLN A 135 9.22 -14.07 -15.53
CA GLN A 135 10.03 -15.14 -14.95
C GLN A 135 9.74 -16.50 -15.60
N ARG A 136 8.49 -16.72 -16.03
CA ARG A 136 8.06 -17.94 -16.72
C ARG A 136 8.48 -18.01 -18.21
N LYS A 137 9.14 -16.98 -18.77
CA LYS A 137 9.51 -16.84 -20.19
C LYS A 137 11.00 -16.55 -20.40
#